data_AF-A0A7S2WP05-F1
#
_entry.id   AF-A0A7S2WP05-F1
#
_cell.length_a   1.000
_cell.length_b   1.000
_cell.length_c   1.000
_cell.angle_alpha   90.00
_cell.angle_beta   90.00
_cell.angle_gamma   90.00
#
_symmetry.space_group_name_H-M   'P 1'
#
loop_
_entity.id
_entity.type
_entity.pdbx_description
1 polymer ?
#
loop_
_entity_poly.entity_id
_entity_poly.type
_entity_poly.pdbx_seq_one_letter_code
_entity_poly.pdbx_strand_id
1 'polypeptide(L)'
;IQSSFFWQGAAVRRALSSSSRSRHHSILRSGKMVSTENIATEEDPNTLIDIEEIHKIAVLQGSSTYIDPATGFTVFSELVHLKRGKCCGMACRHCPYGWESVQNPDSMKQNQAKVESGDGESIQKLLQSMELETKEYEKKVQVDEKNGKSRISLTGGRSGG
;
A
#
# COMPACT_ATOMS: atom_id res chain seq x y z
N ILE A 1 -21.48 47.10 -35.82
CA ILE A 1 -20.18 47.52 -35.26
C ILE A 1 -19.29 46.28 -35.24
N GLN A 2 -18.13 46.41 -35.87
CA GLN A 2 -17.14 45.41 -36.32
C GLN A 2 -16.96 44.24 -35.33
N SER A 3 -17.09 42.97 -35.74
CA SER A 3 -16.13 42.17 -36.52
C SER A 3 -14.69 42.29 -36.00
N SER A 4 -14.16 41.25 -35.34
CA SER A 4 -12.85 40.63 -35.62
C SER A 4 -12.42 39.72 -34.46
N PHE A 5 -12.53 38.42 -34.70
CA PHE A 5 -11.66 37.41 -34.10
C PHE A 5 -10.21 37.74 -34.44
N PHE A 6 -9.29 37.69 -33.48
CA PHE A 6 -7.87 37.58 -33.81
C PHE A 6 -7.15 36.62 -32.86
N TRP A 7 -7.04 35.40 -33.38
CA TRP A 7 -6.26 34.28 -32.88
C TRP A 7 -4.79 34.55 -33.24
N GLN A 8 -3.91 34.70 -32.25
CA GLN A 8 -2.46 34.74 -32.50
C GLN A 8 -1.83 33.53 -31.81
N GLY A 9 -1.49 32.55 -32.66
CA GLY A 9 -0.62 31.45 -32.29
C GLY A 9 0.86 31.86 -32.36
N ALA A 10 1.67 31.22 -31.52
CA ALA A 10 3.09 31.05 -31.79
C ALA A 10 3.51 29.67 -31.27
N ALA A 11 3.65 28.74 -32.21
CA ALA A 11 4.28 27.46 -31.98
C ALA A 11 5.80 27.67 -31.88
N VAL A 12 6.42 27.14 -30.83
CA VAL A 12 7.88 27.00 -30.77
C VAL A 12 8.19 25.51 -30.63
N ARG A 13 8.54 24.88 -31.76
CA ARG A 13 9.19 23.58 -31.78
C ARG A 13 10.67 23.82 -31.54
N ARG A 14 11.26 23.17 -30.53
CA ARG A 14 12.70 22.91 -30.51
C ARG A 14 12.94 21.41 -30.45
N ALA A 15 13.69 20.97 -31.43
CA ALA A 15 14.07 19.59 -31.66
C ALA A 15 15.09 19.08 -30.64
N LEU A 16 15.20 17.77 -30.66
CA LEU A 16 15.98 16.84 -29.87
C LEU A 16 17.45 17.23 -29.65
N SER A 17 17.96 16.88 -28.48
CA SER A 17 19.36 16.49 -28.30
C SER A 17 19.42 15.28 -27.37
N SER A 18 19.69 14.14 -27.98
CA SER A 18 20.08 12.91 -27.33
C SER A 18 21.50 13.05 -26.78
N SER A 19 21.69 12.77 -25.49
CA SER A 19 23.01 12.40 -24.98
C SER A 19 22.85 11.36 -23.89
N SER A 20 22.79 10.12 -24.36
CA SER A 20 23.30 8.96 -23.64
C SER A 20 24.70 9.28 -23.11
N ARG A 21 24.87 9.28 -21.79
CA ARG A 21 26.14 8.89 -21.18
C ARG A 21 25.84 8.12 -19.91
N SER A 22 25.66 6.83 -20.15
CA SER A 22 25.85 5.76 -19.19
C SER A 22 27.09 6.04 -18.35
N ARG A 23 26.92 6.16 -17.04
CA ARG A 23 28.02 6.01 -16.08
C ARG A 23 27.82 4.65 -15.41
N HIS A 24 28.35 3.63 -16.07
CA HIS A 24 28.69 2.39 -15.38
C HIS A 24 29.72 2.73 -14.31
N HIS A 25 29.35 2.60 -13.04
CA HIS A 25 30.31 2.60 -11.96
C HIS A 25 31.04 1.24 -12.04
N SER A 26 32.26 1.26 -12.54
CA SER A 26 33.15 0.09 -12.58
C SER A 26 33.49 -0.33 -11.14
N ILE A 27 32.88 -1.44 -10.72
CA ILE A 27 33.24 -2.21 -9.53
C ILE A 27 34.54 -2.95 -9.83
N LEU A 28 35.62 -2.66 -9.09
CA LEU A 28 36.78 -3.55 -8.96
C LEU A 28 37.41 -3.42 -7.56
N ARG A 29 37.05 -4.36 -6.68
CA ARG A 29 37.83 -4.97 -5.57
C ARG A 29 36.80 -5.52 -4.57
N SER A 30 36.73 -6.78 -4.20
CA SER A 30 37.71 -7.87 -4.19
C SER A 30 36.92 -9.19 -4.16
N GLY A 31 37.46 -10.24 -4.75
CA GLY A 31 36.72 -11.45 -5.08
C GLY A 31 36.01 -12.16 -3.92
N LYS A 32 34.80 -12.64 -4.23
CA LYS A 32 34.38 -13.99 -3.86
C LYS A 32 33.42 -14.49 -4.94
N MET A 33 33.94 -15.40 -5.76
CA MET A 33 33.21 -16.10 -6.80
C MET A 33 32.45 -17.20 -6.07
N VAL A 34 31.13 -17.09 -5.96
CA VAL A 34 30.28 -18.26 -5.68
C VAL A 34 29.35 -18.37 -6.88
N SER A 35 29.83 -19.10 -7.88
CA SER A 35 28.96 -19.88 -8.74
C SER A 35 28.39 -21.00 -7.89
N THR A 36 27.08 -21.20 -7.89
CA THR A 36 26.37 -22.20 -8.72
C THR A 36 24.93 -22.23 -8.21
N GLU A 37 24.03 -22.69 -9.08
CA GLU A 37 22.72 -23.30 -8.83
C GLU A 37 21.58 -22.51 -8.17
N ASN A 38 20.59 -22.21 -9.03
CA ASN A 38 19.18 -22.57 -8.85
C ASN A 38 18.86 -23.20 -7.48
N ILE A 39 18.44 -22.37 -6.54
CA ILE A 39 17.63 -22.85 -5.43
C ILE A 39 16.20 -22.60 -5.85
N ALA A 40 15.58 -23.62 -6.43
CA ALA A 40 14.15 -23.79 -6.32
C ALA A 40 13.87 -23.85 -4.81
N THR A 41 13.41 -22.75 -4.24
CA THR A 41 12.83 -22.82 -2.90
C THR A 41 11.49 -23.51 -3.07
N GLU A 42 11.50 -24.82 -2.82
CA GLU A 42 10.33 -25.56 -2.36
C GLU A 42 9.73 -24.74 -1.21
N GLU A 43 8.70 -23.95 -1.52
CA GLU A 43 8.04 -23.10 -0.52
C GLU A 43 7.24 -24.02 0.40
N ASP A 44 7.78 -24.23 1.59
CA ASP A 44 7.09 -24.87 2.72
C ASP A 44 5.65 -24.30 2.81
N PRO A 45 4.59 -25.13 2.86
CA PRO A 45 3.22 -24.63 3.02
C PRO A 45 2.97 -23.89 4.35
N ASN A 46 3.96 -23.86 5.25
CA ASN A 46 4.04 -22.97 6.42
C ASN A 46 4.86 -21.70 6.17
N THR A 47 5.09 -21.28 4.92
CA THR A 47 5.65 -19.95 4.63
C THR A 47 4.83 -18.92 5.40
N LEU A 48 5.52 -18.23 6.33
CA LEU A 48 4.96 -17.17 7.14
C LEU A 48 4.37 -16.13 6.19
N ILE A 49 3.06 -16.18 5.98
CA ILE A 49 2.38 -15.16 5.18
C ILE A 49 2.65 -13.84 5.89
N ASP A 50 3.25 -12.90 5.17
CA ASP A 50 3.62 -11.60 5.72
C ASP A 50 2.36 -10.92 6.28
N ILE A 51 2.41 -10.54 7.55
CA ILE A 51 1.32 -9.85 8.24
C ILE A 51 0.94 -8.57 7.49
N GLU A 52 1.93 -7.91 6.86
CA GLU A 52 1.71 -6.75 6.02
C GLU A 52 0.92 -7.09 4.75
N GLU A 53 1.16 -8.26 4.16
CA GLU A 53 0.44 -8.71 2.96
C GLU A 53 -1.03 -9.05 3.28
N ILE A 54 -1.29 -9.81 4.35
CA ILE A 54 -2.67 -10.12 4.77
C ILE A 54 -3.42 -8.84 5.14
N HIS A 55 -2.74 -7.93 5.86
CA HIS A 55 -3.30 -6.63 6.19
C HIS A 55 -3.68 -5.85 4.92
N LYS A 56 -2.77 -5.76 3.95
CA LYS A 56 -3.03 -5.07 2.69
C LYS A 56 -4.20 -5.70 1.92
N ILE A 57 -4.28 -7.03 1.87
CA ILE A 57 -5.41 -7.74 1.25
C ILE A 57 -6.71 -7.41 2.01
N ALA A 58 -6.70 -7.39 3.34
CA ALA A 58 -7.85 -7.02 4.15
C ALA A 58 -8.31 -5.58 3.85
N VAL A 59 -7.37 -4.63 3.74
CA VAL A 59 -7.65 -3.25 3.39
C VAL A 59 -8.24 -3.13 1.98
N LEU A 60 -7.63 -3.78 0.98
CA LEU A 60 -8.12 -3.78 -0.41
C LEU A 60 -9.49 -4.44 -0.57
N GLN A 61 -9.88 -5.30 0.37
CA GLN A 61 -11.20 -5.91 0.42
C GLN A 61 -12.21 -5.11 1.26
N GLY A 62 -11.80 -3.94 1.79
CA GLY A 62 -12.63 -3.14 2.68
C GLY A 62 -12.90 -3.80 4.04
N SER A 63 -12.16 -4.85 4.40
CA SER A 63 -12.35 -5.59 5.64
C SER A 63 -11.86 -4.79 6.86
N SER A 64 -12.64 -4.84 7.93
CA SER A 64 -12.31 -4.22 9.22
C SER A 64 -11.25 -5.02 10.00
N THR A 65 -11.11 -6.32 9.71
CA THR A 65 -10.22 -7.22 10.45
C THR A 65 -9.60 -8.30 9.56
N TYR A 66 -8.53 -8.93 10.05
CA TYR A 66 -7.95 -10.15 9.52
C TYR A 66 -7.49 -11.06 10.67
N ILE A 67 -7.20 -12.33 10.35
CA ILE A 67 -6.64 -13.28 11.32
C ILE A 67 -5.13 -13.33 11.13
N ASP A 68 -4.39 -13.07 12.21
CA ASP A 68 -2.93 -13.27 12.22
C ASP A 68 -2.65 -14.78 12.10
N PRO A 69 -1.97 -15.25 11.03
CA PRO A 69 -1.75 -16.67 10.79
C PRO A 69 -0.81 -17.30 11.83
N ALA A 70 0.05 -16.51 12.48
CA ALA A 70 0.99 -17.00 13.47
C ALA A 70 0.34 -17.14 14.86
N THR A 71 -0.52 -16.20 15.24
CA THR A 71 -1.12 -16.17 16.59
C THR A 71 -2.58 -16.61 16.63
N GLY A 72 -3.29 -16.63 15.50
CA GLY A 72 -4.72 -16.88 15.40
C GLY A 72 -5.60 -15.73 15.91
N PHE A 73 -5.02 -14.60 16.29
CA PHE A 73 -5.77 -13.46 16.81
C PHE A 73 -6.44 -12.64 15.71
N THR A 74 -7.62 -12.11 16.01
CA THR A 74 -8.28 -11.11 15.18
C THR A 74 -7.58 -9.77 15.34
N VAL A 75 -7.02 -9.26 14.25
CA VAL A 75 -6.32 -7.97 14.20
C VAL A 75 -7.15 -6.96 13.40
N PHE A 76 -7.34 -5.76 13.95
CA PHE A 76 -7.99 -4.67 13.24
C PHE A 76 -7.12 -4.14 12.10
N SER A 77 -7.75 -3.88 10.95
CA SER A 77 -7.13 -3.14 9.86
C SER A 77 -7.05 -1.64 10.19
N GLU A 78 -6.29 -0.91 9.37
CA GLU A 78 -6.12 0.53 9.54
C GLU A 78 -7.41 1.30 9.23
N LEU A 79 -8.30 0.72 8.40
CA LEU A 79 -9.61 1.28 8.07
C LEU A 79 -10.44 1.57 9.32
N VAL A 80 -10.41 0.69 10.31
CA VAL A 80 -11.16 0.86 11.56
C VAL A 80 -10.63 2.05 12.36
N HIS A 81 -9.32 2.24 12.36
CA HIS A 81 -8.66 3.34 13.06
C HIS A 81 -8.95 4.67 12.37
N LEU A 82 -8.88 4.70 11.03
CA LEU A 82 -9.24 5.88 10.23
C LEU A 82 -10.71 6.27 10.40
N LYS A 83 -11.63 5.30 10.37
CA LYS A 83 -13.07 5.55 10.61
C LYS A 83 -13.34 6.07 12.03
N ARG A 84 -12.54 5.65 13.02
CA ARG A 84 -12.59 6.19 14.40
C ARG A 84 -12.09 7.63 14.48
N GLY A 85 -11.13 7.99 13.61
CA GLY A 85 -10.62 9.34 13.45
C GLY A 85 -9.53 9.74 14.45
N LYS A 86 -9.08 8.85 15.33
CA LYS A 86 -8.03 9.12 16.32
C LYS A 86 -7.30 7.87 16.78
N CYS A 87 -6.05 8.03 17.22
CA CYS A 87 -5.31 6.98 17.91
C CYS A 87 -6.04 6.55 19.20
N CYS A 88 -6.01 5.25 19.49
CA CYS A 88 -6.69 4.68 20.66
C CYS A 88 -5.76 4.35 21.82
N GLY A 89 -4.43 4.53 21.65
CA GLY A 89 -3.45 4.30 22.72
C GLY A 89 -3.15 2.82 23.05
N MET A 90 -3.67 1.87 22.28
CA MET A 90 -3.54 0.42 22.55
C MET A 90 -2.41 -0.27 21.76
N ALA A 91 -1.44 0.49 21.21
CA ALA A 91 -0.31 -0.05 20.43
C ALA A 91 -0.71 -1.05 19.33
N CYS A 92 -1.78 -0.74 18.58
CA CYS A 92 -2.28 -1.61 17.52
C CYS A 92 -1.27 -1.78 16.38
N ARG A 93 -1.18 -2.97 15.78
CA ARG A 93 -0.17 -3.31 14.75
C ARG A 93 -0.15 -2.33 13.57
N HIS A 94 -1.32 -1.93 13.08
CA HIS A 94 -1.49 -1.10 11.88
C HIS A 94 -2.08 0.26 12.22
N CYS A 95 -1.39 1.04 13.05
CA CYS A 95 -1.85 2.36 13.48
C CYS A 95 -1.49 3.44 12.43
N PRO A 96 -2.47 4.05 11.74
CA PRO A 96 -2.18 5.10 10.76
C PRO A 96 -1.66 6.40 11.40
N TYR A 97 -1.80 6.54 12.71
CA TYR A 97 -1.42 7.71 13.50
C TYR A 97 -0.05 7.59 14.17
N GLY A 98 0.73 6.55 13.86
CA GLY A 98 2.08 6.39 14.43
C GLY A 98 2.10 6.32 15.96
N TRP A 99 1.10 5.66 16.58
CA TRP A 99 1.01 5.44 18.03
C TRP A 99 1.02 6.71 18.91
N GLU A 100 0.56 7.83 18.37
CA GLU A 100 0.56 9.14 19.06
C GLU A 100 0.02 9.12 20.50
N SER A 101 -1.05 8.37 20.78
CA SER A 101 -1.68 8.29 22.12
C SER A 101 -1.18 7.13 22.99
N VAL A 102 -0.13 6.40 22.59
CA VAL A 102 0.44 5.30 23.39
C VAL A 102 1.35 5.86 24.47
N GLN A 103 1.14 5.42 25.72
CA GLN A 103 2.00 5.81 26.84
C GLN A 103 3.34 5.08 26.71
N ASN A 104 4.41 5.80 26.35
CA ASN A 104 5.78 5.33 26.03
C ASN A 104 6.06 4.94 24.55
N PRO A 105 6.03 5.91 23.61
CA PRO A 105 6.34 5.67 22.20
C PRO A 105 7.85 5.56 21.92
N ASP A 106 8.73 5.92 22.87
CA ASP A 106 10.18 6.03 22.66
C ASP A 106 10.87 4.70 22.33
N SER A 107 10.22 3.58 22.67
CA SER A 107 10.65 2.23 22.30
C SER A 107 10.20 1.78 20.89
N MET A 108 9.35 2.55 20.21
CA MET A 108 8.74 2.19 18.91
C MET A 108 9.20 3.16 17.79
N LYS A 109 10.50 3.42 17.73
CA LYS A 109 11.15 4.54 17.02
C LYS A 109 11.09 4.56 15.48
N GLN A 110 10.15 3.88 14.83
CA GLN A 110 9.97 3.95 13.38
C GLN A 110 8.55 4.43 13.05
N ASN A 111 8.22 5.63 13.53
CA ASN A 111 6.92 6.26 13.36
C ASN A 111 6.85 6.97 12.00
N GLN A 112 6.27 6.32 10.99
CA GLN A 112 5.73 7.02 9.83
C GLN A 112 4.21 7.09 9.96
N ALA A 113 3.72 8.10 10.69
CA ALA A 113 2.30 8.40 10.71
C ALA A 113 1.84 8.75 9.28
N LYS A 114 0.75 8.13 8.83
CA LYS A 114 0.09 8.44 7.56
C LYS A 114 -0.74 9.72 7.69
N VAL A 115 -1.36 9.92 8.85
CA VAL A 115 -2.23 11.05 9.19
C VAL A 115 -2.11 11.40 10.68
N GLU A 116 -2.47 12.63 11.04
CA GLU A 116 -2.55 13.10 12.44
C GLU A 116 -3.86 12.67 13.10
N SER A 117 -3.86 12.39 14.41
CA SER A 117 -5.10 12.07 15.13
C SER A 117 -6.03 13.28 15.19
N GLY A 118 -7.27 13.10 14.77
CA GLY A 118 -8.29 14.16 14.80
C GLY A 118 -8.31 15.09 13.59
N ASP A 119 -7.35 15.01 12.65
CA ASP A 119 -7.41 15.75 11.39
C ASP A 119 -8.43 15.12 10.44
N GLY A 120 -9.69 15.50 10.62
CA GLY A 120 -10.81 14.97 9.85
C GLY A 120 -10.63 15.12 8.34
N GLU A 121 -10.05 16.21 7.85
CA GLU A 121 -9.91 16.43 6.40
C GLU A 121 -8.92 15.45 5.78
N SER A 122 -7.73 15.32 6.38
CA SER A 122 -6.71 14.37 5.91
C SER A 122 -7.17 12.93 6.05
N ILE A 123 -7.87 12.60 7.14
CA ILE A 123 -8.46 11.27 7.35
C ILE A 123 -9.48 10.94 6.26
N GLN A 124 -10.37 11.88 5.91
CA GLN A 124 -11.37 11.66 4.85
C GLN A 124 -10.71 11.50 3.48
N LYS A 125 -9.69 12.30 3.16
CA LYS A 125 -8.91 12.14 1.92
C LYS A 125 -8.26 10.77 1.81
N LEU A 126 -7.65 10.28 2.90
CA LEU A 126 -7.03 8.96 2.93
C LEU A 126 -8.06 7.83 2.83
N LEU A 127 -9.19 7.92 3.54
CA LEU A 127 -10.28 6.96 3.42
C LEU A 127 -10.82 6.92 1.98
N GLN A 128 -10.96 8.07 1.33
CA GLN A 128 -11.42 8.16 -0.04
C GLN A 128 -10.43 7.51 -1.02
N SER A 129 -9.12 7.72 -0.85
CA SER A 129 -8.13 7.07 -1.71
C SER A 129 -8.15 5.55 -1.55
N MET A 130 -8.24 5.06 -0.30
CA MET A 130 -8.35 3.62 -0.02
C MET A 130 -9.64 3.00 -0.57
N GLU A 131 -10.75 3.74 -0.57
CA GLU A 131 -12.02 3.28 -1.17
C GLU A 131 -11.90 3.15 -2.70
N LEU A 132 -11.18 4.05 -3.36
CA LEU A 132 -10.90 3.95 -4.79
C LEU A 132 -10.05 2.71 -5.11
N GLU A 133 -9.02 2.45 -4.30
CA GLU A 133 -8.20 1.23 -4.42
C GLU A 133 -9.02 -0.04 -4.21
N THR A 134 -9.94 -0.04 -3.24
CA THR A 134 -10.87 -1.15 -2.99
C THR A 134 -11.76 -1.40 -4.21
N LYS A 135 -12.34 -0.35 -4.80
CA LYS A 135 -13.18 -0.47 -6.01
C LYS A 135 -12.39 -0.96 -7.22
N GLU A 136 -11.14 -0.54 -7.35
CA GLU A 136 -10.24 -1.02 -8.40
C GLU A 136 -9.91 -2.51 -8.21
N TYR A 137 -9.59 -2.91 -6.99
CA TYR A 137 -9.35 -4.31 -6.63
C TYR A 137 -10.59 -5.18 -6.92
N GLU A 138 -11.77 -4.75 -6.51
CA GLU A 138 -13.04 -5.46 -6.80
C GLU A 138 -13.28 -5.64 -8.30
N LYS A 139 -13.08 -4.59 -9.11
CA LYS A 139 -13.19 -4.68 -10.57
C LYS A 139 -12.20 -5.69 -11.15
N LYS A 140 -10.96 -5.69 -10.65
CA LYS A 140 -9.95 -6.65 -11.09
C LYS A 140 -10.34 -8.08 -10.76
N VAL A 141 -10.85 -8.32 -9.55
CA VAL A 141 -11.32 -9.66 -9.15
C VAL A 141 -12.46 -10.13 -10.05
N GLN A 142 -13.43 -9.27 -10.38
CA GLN A 142 -14.52 -9.63 -11.30
C GLN A 142 -14.02 -10.01 -12.70
N VAL A 143 -12.93 -9.40 -13.18
CA VAL A 143 -12.30 -9.76 -14.46
C VAL A 143 -11.58 -11.09 -14.35
N ASP A 144 -10.85 -11.33 -13.26
CA ASP A 144 -10.12 -12.58 -13.02
C ASP A 144 -11.08 -13.77 -12.85
N GLU A 145 -12.21 -13.60 -12.18
CA GLU A 145 -13.29 -14.60 -12.06
C GLU A 145 -13.89 -14.95 -13.43
N LYS A 146 -14.16 -13.94 -14.28
CA LYS A 146 -14.62 -14.16 -15.67
C LYS A 146 -13.61 -14.91 -16.52
N ASN A 147 -12.31 -14.78 -16.19
CA ASN A 147 -11.22 -15.47 -16.86
C ASN A 147 -10.87 -16.82 -16.20
N GLY A 148 -11.66 -17.29 -15.22
CA GLY A 148 -11.50 -18.62 -14.61
C GLY A 148 -10.42 -18.74 -13.54
N LYS A 149 -9.92 -17.63 -12.97
CA LYS A 149 -8.97 -17.66 -11.84
C LYS A 149 -9.71 -17.78 -10.50
N SER A 150 -9.26 -18.67 -9.61
CA SER A 150 -9.84 -18.86 -8.28
C SER A 150 -9.36 -17.81 -7.28
N ARG A 151 -10.26 -17.39 -6.37
CA ARG A 151 -9.98 -16.42 -5.30
C ARG A 151 -9.41 -17.10 -4.05
N ILE A 152 -8.31 -16.56 -3.53
CA ILE A 152 -7.81 -16.88 -2.17
C ILE A 152 -8.60 -16.09 -1.12
N SER A 153 -9.22 -16.79 -0.17
CA SER A 153 -9.99 -16.22 0.95
C SER A 153 -9.14 -16.28 2.22
N LEU A 154 -8.51 -15.16 2.58
CA LEU A 154 -7.62 -15.05 3.75
C LEU A 154 -8.10 -14.02 4.79
N THR A 155 -9.25 -13.38 4.57
CA THR A 155 -9.77 -12.30 5.42
C THR A 155 -10.98 -12.77 6.21
N GLY A 156 -10.93 -12.55 7.52
CA GLY A 156 -11.99 -12.96 8.44
C GLY A 156 -13.16 -11.98 8.40
N GLY A 157 -14.36 -12.51 8.20
CA GLY A 157 -15.60 -11.95 8.73
C GLY A 157 -16.14 -10.69 8.03
N ARG A 158 -17.12 -10.90 7.15
CA ARG A 158 -18.04 -9.89 6.63
C ARG A 158 -18.89 -9.35 7.79
N SER A 159 -18.41 -8.32 8.51
CA SER A 159 -19.19 -7.65 9.56
C SER A 159 -20.19 -6.68 8.92
N GLY A 160 -21.34 -7.22 8.51
CA GLY A 160 -22.52 -6.43 8.16
C GLY A 160 -23.31 -6.06 9.42
N GLY A 161 -23.76 -4.82 9.47
CA GLY A 161 -24.68 -4.25 10.45
C GLY A 161 -25.19 -2.93 9.93
#